data_AF-A0A1N6SWX9-F1
#
_entry.id   AF-A0A1N6SWX9-F1
#
_cell.length_a   1.000
_cell.length_b   1.000
_cell.length_c   1.000
_cell.angle_alpha   90.00
_cell.angle_beta   90.00
_cell.angle_gamma   90.00
#
_symmetry.space_group_name_H-M   'P 1'
#
loop_
_entity.id
_entity.type
_entity.pdbx_description
1 polymer ?
#
loop_
_entity_poly.entity_id
_entity_poly.type
_entity_poly.pdbx_seq_one_letter_code
_entity_poly.pdbx_strand_id
1 'polypeptide(L)'
;MSSPPEAQELENRAAKLRELAGDVEKLVDGVSGMAATMEWSGPLTDRVRGEIGTWRTRCGTVAARLLDEADRLQREARDLANRR
;
A
#
# COMPACT_ATOMS: atom_id res chain seq x y z
N MET A 1 25.82 -12.93 -13.29
CA MET A 1 24.85 -13.94 -13.75
C MET A 1 23.47 -13.33 -13.60
N SER A 2 22.65 -13.34 -14.65
CA SER A 2 21.26 -12.84 -14.55
C SER A 2 20.43 -13.78 -13.67
N SER A 3 19.53 -13.23 -12.86
CA SER A 3 18.61 -14.00 -12.02
C SER A 3 17.78 -14.99 -12.87
N PRO A 4 17.38 -16.15 -12.30
CA PRO A 4 16.44 -17.06 -12.94
C PRO A 4 15.17 -16.32 -13.40
N PRO A 5 14.55 -16.69 -14.54
CA PRO A 5 13.31 -16.06 -14.99
C PRO A 5 12.21 -16.06 -13.92
N GLU A 6 12.10 -17.11 -13.10
CA GLU A 6 11.13 -17.15 -12.00
C GLU A 6 11.45 -16.13 -10.90
N ALA A 7 12.72 -15.95 -10.56
CA ALA A 7 13.14 -14.95 -9.58
C ALA A 7 12.85 -13.53 -10.08
N GLN A 8 13.09 -13.26 -11.37
CA GLN A 8 12.79 -11.95 -11.96
C GLN A 8 11.30 -11.62 -11.95
N GLU A 9 10.44 -12.61 -12.21
CA GLU A 9 8.98 -12.42 -12.15
C GLU A 9 8.51 -12.10 -10.72
N LEU A 10 9.08 -12.76 -9.70
CA LEU A 10 8.77 -12.46 -8.30
C LEU A 10 9.22 -11.04 -7.90
N GLU A 11 10.42 -10.62 -8.33
CA GLU A 11 10.90 -9.24 -8.13
C GLU A 11 9.97 -8.21 -8.78
N ASN A 12 9.53 -8.47 -10.02
CA ASN A 12 8.60 -7.61 -10.73
C ASN A 12 7.25 -7.48 -10.01
N ARG A 13 6.72 -8.60 -9.48
CA ARG A 13 5.48 -8.59 -8.69
C ARG A 13 5.66 -7.83 -7.38
N ALA A 14 6.76 -8.05 -6.68
CA ALA A 14 7.07 -7.31 -5.46
C ALA A 14 7.13 -5.79 -5.71
N ALA A 15 7.75 -5.36 -6.82
CA ALA A 15 7.80 -3.95 -7.21
C ALA A 15 6.39 -3.36 -7.45
N LYS A 16 5.53 -4.07 -8.19
CA LYS A 16 4.14 -3.65 -8.45
C LYS A 16 3.30 -3.57 -7.18
N LEU A 17 3.50 -4.48 -6.23
CA LEU A 17 2.81 -4.44 -4.94
C LEU A 17 3.23 -3.23 -4.10
N ARG A 18 4.53 -2.88 -4.11
CA ARG A 18 5.04 -1.67 -3.45
C ARG A 18 4.48 -0.40 -4.09
N GLU A 19 4.41 -0.35 -5.42
CA GLU A 19 3.79 0.76 -6.16
C GLU A 19 2.32 0.91 -5.77
N LEU A 20 1.55 -0.17 -5.79
CA LEU A 20 0.14 -0.16 -5.41
C LEU A 20 -0.06 0.28 -3.94
N ALA A 21 0.81 -0.16 -3.03
CA ALA A 21 0.77 0.27 -1.64
C ALA A 21 0.96 1.79 -1.52
N GLY A 22 1.96 2.34 -2.23
CA GLY A 22 2.20 3.77 -2.28
C GLY A 22 1.03 4.55 -2.90
N ASP A 23 0.36 4.01 -3.92
CA ASP A 23 -0.80 4.66 -4.53
C ASP A 23 -2.02 4.67 -3.61
N VAL A 24 -2.22 3.60 -2.81
CA VAL A 24 -3.23 3.58 -1.75
C VAL A 24 -2.96 4.66 -0.71
N GLU A 25 -1.71 4.82 -0.27
CA GLU A 25 -1.33 5.86 0.70
C GLU A 25 -1.54 7.27 0.14
N LYS A 26 -1.12 7.54 -1.11
CA LYS A 26 -1.34 8.85 -1.77
C LYS A 26 -2.82 9.23 -1.85
N LEU A 27 -3.70 8.29 -2.17
CA LEU A 27 -5.15 8.53 -2.22
C LEU A 27 -5.68 8.93 -0.85
N VAL A 28 -5.26 8.20 0.19
CA VAL A 28 -5.63 8.47 1.58
C VAL A 28 -5.17 9.84 2.03
N ASP A 29 -3.92 10.19 1.74
CA ASP A 29 -3.32 11.46 2.10
C ASP A 29 -4.01 12.63 1.39
N GLY A 30 -4.36 12.47 0.10
CA GLY A 30 -5.07 13.49 -0.67
C GLY A 30 -6.44 13.83 -0.06
N VAL A 31 -7.27 12.82 0.19
CA VAL A 31 -8.60 13.01 0.80
C VAL A 31 -8.48 13.52 2.25
N SER A 32 -7.53 12.97 3.00
CA SER A 32 -7.23 13.39 4.38
C SER A 32 -6.79 14.84 4.48
N GLY A 33 -5.91 15.27 3.59
CA GLY A 33 -5.40 16.63 3.52
C GLY A 33 -6.52 17.61 3.15
N MET A 34 -7.32 17.27 2.14
CA MET A 34 -8.49 18.07 1.77
C MET A 34 -9.47 18.21 2.94
N ALA A 35 -9.78 17.09 3.61
CA ALA A 35 -10.68 17.09 4.76
C ALA A 35 -10.16 17.93 5.93
N ALA A 36 -8.85 17.98 6.14
CA ALA A 36 -8.23 18.80 7.20
C ALA A 36 -8.36 20.31 6.94
N THR A 37 -8.41 20.74 5.68
CA THR A 37 -8.50 22.16 5.29
C THR A 37 -9.92 22.69 5.12
N MET A 38 -10.92 21.80 5.10
CA MET A 38 -12.32 22.20 4.92
C MET A 38 -12.89 22.86 6.17
N GLU A 39 -13.68 23.91 5.98
CA GLU A 39 -14.56 24.43 7.03
C GLU A 39 -15.83 23.58 7.08
N TRP A 40 -15.91 22.73 8.10
CA TRP A 40 -17.03 21.84 8.29
C TRP A 40 -18.13 22.52 9.11
N SER A 41 -19.39 22.31 8.72
CA SER A 41 -20.53 22.74 9.51
C SER A 41 -21.71 21.79 9.34
N GLY A 42 -22.60 21.81 10.32
CA GLY A 42 -23.82 21.00 10.31
C GLY A 42 -23.68 19.64 11.00
N PRO A 43 -24.82 18.95 11.18
CA PRO A 43 -24.97 17.82 12.11
C PRO A 43 -24.22 16.54 11.70
N LEU A 44 -23.71 16.48 10.46
CA LEU A 44 -23.02 15.28 9.94
C LEU A 44 -21.49 15.39 10.00
N THR A 45 -20.95 16.54 10.45
CA THR A 45 -19.51 16.82 10.43
C THR A 45 -18.68 15.72 11.09
N ASP A 46 -19.01 15.36 12.33
CA ASP A 46 -18.24 14.38 13.09
C ASP A 46 -18.35 12.98 12.49
N ARG A 47 -19.53 12.64 11.94
CA ARG A 47 -19.75 11.38 11.25
C ARG A 47 -18.85 11.26 10.02
N VAL A 48 -18.84 12.27 9.15
CA VAL A 48 -18.01 12.24 7.92
C VAL A 48 -16.53 12.17 8.28
N ARG A 49 -16.07 12.93 9.28
CA ARG A 49 -14.70 12.85 9.80
C ARG A 49 -14.36 11.44 10.32
N GLY A 50 -15.28 10.82 11.04
CA GLY A 50 -15.14 9.44 11.51
C GLY A 50 -15.06 8.41 10.38
N GLU A 51 -15.88 8.57 9.33
CA GLU A 51 -15.85 7.72 8.14
C GLU A 51 -14.52 7.86 7.38
N ILE A 52 -13.99 9.10 7.24
CA ILE A 52 -12.67 9.35 6.66
C ILE A 52 -11.56 8.71 7.50
N GLY A 53 -11.60 8.83 8.82
CA GLY A 53 -10.64 8.19 9.72
C GLY A 53 -10.68 6.66 9.64
N THR A 54 -11.88 6.08 9.54
CA THR A 54 -12.07 4.64 9.36
C THR A 54 -11.50 4.18 8.01
N TRP A 55 -11.78 4.93 6.95
CA TRP A 55 -11.25 4.64 5.61
C TRP A 55 -9.72 4.72 5.57
N ARG A 56 -9.11 5.76 6.16
CA ARG A 56 -7.65 5.88 6.33
C ARG A 56 -7.07 4.62 6.99
N THR A 57 -7.67 4.17 8.09
CA THR A 57 -7.19 2.99 8.83
C THR A 57 -7.25 1.72 7.98
N ARG A 58 -8.35 1.53 7.24
CA ARG A 58 -8.51 0.37 6.35
C ARG A 58 -7.50 0.40 5.21
N CYS A 59 -7.29 1.54 4.58
CA CYS A 59 -6.30 1.69 3.52
C CYS A 59 -4.87 1.46 4.03
N GLY A 60 -4.51 1.97 5.22
CA GLY A 60 -3.22 1.66 5.85
C GLY A 60 -3.03 0.16 6.11
N THR A 61 -4.10 -0.53 6.50
CA THR A 61 -4.06 -2.00 6.64
C THR A 61 -3.85 -2.71 5.29
N VAL A 62 -4.48 -2.22 4.22
CA VAL A 62 -4.28 -2.76 2.87
C VAL A 62 -2.85 -2.52 2.37
N ALA A 63 -2.34 -1.29 2.51
CA ALA A 63 -0.97 -0.94 2.14
C ALA A 63 0.05 -1.82 2.89
N ALA A 64 -0.11 -1.99 4.21
CA ALA A 64 0.76 -2.86 5.00
C ALA A 64 0.76 -4.31 4.48
N ARG A 65 -0.42 -4.89 4.17
CA ARG A 65 -0.52 -6.24 3.62
C ARG A 65 0.13 -6.38 2.24
N LEU A 66 0.03 -5.35 1.40
CA LEU A 66 0.70 -5.33 0.10
C LEU A 66 2.24 -5.32 0.27
N LEU A 67 2.75 -4.57 1.24
CA LEU A 67 4.18 -4.52 1.56
C LEU A 67 4.68 -5.84 2.15
N ASP A 68 3.94 -6.45 3.08
CA ASP A 68 4.27 -7.75 3.66
C ASP A 68 4.40 -8.83 2.57
N GLU A 69 3.45 -8.83 1.63
CA GLU A 69 3.46 -9.75 0.49
C GLU A 69 4.62 -9.44 -0.48
N ALA A 70 4.89 -8.17 -0.78
CA ALA A 70 6.04 -7.78 -1.59
C ALA A 70 7.37 -8.25 -0.98
N ASP A 71 7.51 -8.15 0.34
CA ASP A 71 8.69 -8.62 1.06
C ASP A 71 8.80 -10.15 1.08
N ARG A 72 7.67 -10.87 1.17
CA ARG A 72 7.64 -12.32 0.99
C ARG A 72 8.16 -12.72 -0.40
N LEU A 73 7.63 -12.10 -1.47
CA LEU A 73 8.05 -12.39 -2.84
C LEU A 73 9.53 -12.04 -3.07
N GLN A 74 10.03 -10.95 -2.47
CA GLN A 74 11.44 -10.58 -2.55
C GLN A 74 12.36 -11.63 -1.88
N ARG A 75 11.94 -12.19 -0.74
CA ARG A 75 12.67 -13.27 -0.08
C ARG A 75 12.69 -14.53 -0.94
N GLU A 76 11.54 -14.91 -1.50
CA GLU A 76 11.43 -16.08 -2.39
C GLU A 76 12.29 -15.94 -3.66
N ALA A 77 12.35 -14.74 -4.25
CA ALA A 77 13.22 -14.45 -5.38
C ALA A 77 14.70 -14.65 -5.04
N ARG A 78 15.14 -14.15 -3.87
CA ARG A 78 16.51 -14.32 -3.38
C ARG A 78 16.84 -15.79 -3.14
N ASP A 79 15.93 -16.53 -2.51
CA ASP A 79 16.12 -17.96 -2.25
C ASP A 79 16.25 -18.75 -3.56
N LEU A 80 15.45 -18.42 -4.58
CA LEU A 80 15.55 -19.03 -5.90
C LEU A 80 16.87 -18.68 -6.61
N ALA A 81 17.33 -17.44 -6.50
CA ALA A 81 18.61 -17.02 -7.08
C ALA A 81 19.81 -17.71 -6.42
N ASN A 82 19.75 -17.97 -5.11
CA ASN A 82 20.83 -18.58 -4.32
C ASN A 82 20.84 -20.11 -4.34
N ARG A 83 19.77 -20.77 -4.84
CA ARG A 83 19.70 -22.23 -5.00
C ARG A 83 20.42 -22.74 -6.27
N ARG A 84 21.07 -21.85 -7.03
CA ARG A 84 21.91 -22.17 -8.20
C ARG A 84 23.38 -22.00 -7.85
#